data_AF-A0A533WE41-F1
#
_entry.id   AF-A0A533WE41-F1
#
_cell.length_a   1.000
_cell.length_b   1.000
_cell.length_c   1.000
_cell.angle_alpha   90.00
_cell.angle_beta   90.00
_cell.angle_gamma   90.00
#
_symmetry.space_group_name_H-M   'P 1'
#
loop_
_entity.id
_entity.type
_entity.pdbx_description
1 polymer ?
#
loop_
_entity_poly.entity_id
_entity_poly.type
_entity_poly.pdbx_seq_one_letter_code
_entity_poly.pdbx_strand_id
1 'polypeptide(L)'
;MLGHAHAAAGEKKEALKILEELKARSAMQYVPAYWIAVIYNGLRDDKEVFTWLARAYRERSSWLVWMKFEPRFDWIRSDPRFVSLLNRMKLA
;
A
#
# COMPACT_ATOMS: atom_id res chain seq x y z
N MET A 1 -3.68 -2.40 10.53
CA MET A 1 -4.89 -1.86 9.86
C MET A 1 -5.78 -3.02 9.43
N LEU A 2 -7.08 -2.93 9.67
CA LEU A 2 -8.05 -4.04 9.53
C LEU A 2 -8.14 -4.60 8.09
N GLY A 3 -8.15 -3.74 7.06
CA GLY A 3 -8.20 -4.20 5.66
C GLY A 3 -7.01 -5.06 5.26
N HIS A 4 -5.80 -4.72 5.71
CA HIS A 4 -4.61 -5.55 5.50
C HIS A 4 -4.67 -6.86 6.28
N ALA A 5 -5.21 -6.85 7.51
CA ALA A 5 -5.32 -8.06 8.31
C ALA A 5 -6.24 -9.10 7.61
N HIS A 6 -7.42 -8.68 7.15
CA HIS A 6 -8.31 -9.51 6.35
C HIS A 6 -7.62 -10.02 5.07
N ALA A 7 -6.92 -9.11 4.36
CA ALA A 7 -6.22 -9.47 3.14
C ALA A 7 -5.13 -10.54 3.37
N ALA A 8 -4.31 -10.36 4.41
CA ALA A 8 -3.26 -11.29 4.80
C ALA A 8 -3.81 -12.63 5.31
N ALA A 9 -5.00 -12.64 5.90
CA ALA A 9 -5.73 -13.84 6.32
C ALA A 9 -6.42 -14.59 5.16
N GLY A 10 -6.38 -14.06 3.93
CA GLY A 10 -7.08 -14.65 2.79
C GLY A 10 -8.58 -14.29 2.72
N GLU A 11 -9.06 -13.45 3.63
CA GLU A 11 -10.43 -12.95 3.73
C GLU A 11 -10.65 -11.83 2.70
N LYS A 12 -10.55 -12.21 1.41
CA LYS A 12 -10.53 -11.28 0.29
C LYS A 12 -11.78 -10.41 0.22
N LYS A 13 -12.95 -10.93 0.56
CA LYS A 13 -14.22 -10.19 0.47
C LYS A 13 -14.25 -9.04 1.48
N GLU A 14 -13.82 -9.30 2.71
CA GLU A 14 -13.74 -8.34 3.81
C GLU A 14 -12.69 -7.27 3.52
N ALA A 15 -11.52 -7.68 3.01
CA ALA A 15 -10.48 -6.77 2.56
C ALA A 15 -10.96 -5.83 1.45
N LEU A 16 -11.63 -6.37 0.43
CA LEU A 16 -12.18 -5.58 -0.69
C LEU A 16 -13.29 -4.63 -0.22
N LYS A 17 -14.12 -5.02 0.75
CA LYS A 17 -15.12 -4.11 1.32
C LYS A 17 -14.46 -2.89 1.96
N ILE A 18 -13.45 -3.10 2.81
CA ILE A 18 -12.73 -2.02 3.48
C ILE A 18 -11.96 -1.15 2.46
N LEU A 19 -11.43 -1.78 1.42
CA LEU A 19 -10.75 -1.10 0.32
C LEU A 19 -11.69 -0.13 -0.41
N GLU A 20 -12.89 -0.56 -0.77
CA GLU A 20 -13.88 0.29 -1.42
C GLU A 20 -14.36 1.42 -0.50
N GLU A 21 -14.55 1.15 0.80
CA GLU A 21 -14.85 2.20 1.78
C GLU A 21 -13.73 3.24 1.87
N LEU A 22 -12.47 2.83 1.88
CA LEU A 22 -11.32 3.73 1.90
C LEU A 22 -11.21 4.54 0.61
N LYS A 23 -11.44 3.92 -0.55
CA LYS A 23 -11.46 4.63 -1.84
C LYS A 23 -12.57 5.66 -1.89
N ALA A 24 -13.79 5.31 -1.46
CA ALA A 24 -14.91 6.25 -1.38
C ALA A 24 -14.59 7.42 -0.43
N ARG A 25 -14.03 7.15 0.75
CA ARG A 25 -13.58 8.19 1.68
C ARG A 25 -12.49 9.07 1.09
N SER A 26 -11.54 8.50 0.35
CA SER A 26 -10.44 9.25 -0.28
C SER A 26 -10.91 10.24 -1.35
N ALA A 27 -12.14 10.07 -1.87
CA ALA A 27 -12.76 11.02 -2.78
C ALA A 27 -13.38 12.23 -2.06
N MET A 28 -13.69 12.10 -0.77
CA MET A 28 -14.36 13.15 0.02
C MET A 28 -13.42 13.86 1.00
N GLN A 29 -12.39 13.16 1.47
CA GLN A 29 -11.43 13.67 2.45
C GLN A 29 -10.05 13.09 2.23
N TYR A 30 -9.03 13.72 2.81
CA TYR A 30 -7.68 13.20 2.72
C TYR A 30 -7.56 11.84 3.42
N VAL A 31 -7.28 10.82 2.63
CA VAL A 31 -6.89 9.48 3.07
C VAL A 31 -5.56 9.18 2.40
N PRO A 32 -4.47 8.93 3.15
CA PRO A 32 -3.19 8.56 2.56
C PRO A 32 -3.35 7.37 1.60
N ALA A 33 -2.93 7.54 0.35
CA ALA A 33 -2.90 6.47 -0.66
C ALA A 33 -2.09 5.25 -0.18
N TYR A 34 -1.15 5.48 0.75
CA TYR A 34 -0.42 4.43 1.45
C TYR A 34 -1.33 3.37 2.07
N TRP A 35 -2.44 3.77 2.69
CA TRP A 35 -3.35 2.82 3.34
C TRP A 35 -4.03 1.91 2.32
N ILE A 36 -4.42 2.45 1.18
CA ILE A 36 -4.99 1.67 0.08
C ILE A 36 -3.93 0.72 -0.49
N ALA A 37 -2.69 1.19 -0.66
CA ALA A 37 -1.58 0.34 -1.09
C ALA A 37 -1.33 -0.83 -0.12
N VAL A 38 -1.37 -0.58 1.19
CA VAL A 38 -1.19 -1.61 2.21
C VAL A 38 -2.26 -2.71 2.12
N ILE A 39 -3.51 -2.40 1.75
CA ILE A 39 -4.52 -3.45 1.56
C ILE A 39 -4.22 -4.28 0.32
N TYR A 40 -3.91 -3.64 -0.81
CA TYR A 40 -3.50 -4.34 -2.04
C TYR A 40 -2.24 -5.19 -1.83
N ASN A 41 -1.31 -4.73 -1.01
CA ASN A 41 -0.14 -5.49 -0.59
C ASN A 41 -0.53 -6.80 0.11
N GLY A 42 -1.47 -6.74 1.06
CA GLY A 42 -1.98 -7.94 1.73
C GLY A 42 -2.72 -8.88 0.78
N LEU A 43 -3.41 -8.32 -0.23
CA LEU A 43 -4.10 -9.08 -1.28
C LEU A 43 -3.14 -9.69 -2.32
N ARG A 44 -1.84 -9.36 -2.23
CA ARG A 44 -0.81 -9.69 -3.23
C ARG A 44 -1.18 -9.26 -4.65
N ASP A 45 -1.90 -8.13 -4.77
CA ASP A 45 -2.19 -7.51 -6.06
C ASP A 45 -1.02 -6.63 -6.47
N ASP A 46 -0.10 -7.21 -7.23
CA ASP A 46 1.13 -6.57 -7.69
C ASP A 46 0.87 -5.27 -8.48
N LYS A 47 -0.12 -5.27 -9.36
CA LYS A 47 -0.39 -4.11 -10.20
C LYS A 47 -0.91 -2.95 -9.35
N GLU A 48 -1.88 -3.23 -8.49
CA GLU A 48 -2.52 -2.20 -7.69
C GLU A 48 -1.60 -1.71 -6.56
N VAL A 49 -0.81 -2.58 -5.92
CA VAL A 49 0.10 -2.15 -4.85
C VAL A 49 1.06 -1.05 -5.34
N PHE A 50 1.69 -1.24 -6.51
CA PHE A 50 2.61 -0.24 -7.06
C PHE A 50 1.91 1.00 -7.58
N THR A 51 0.68 0.86 -8.12
CA THR A 51 -0.13 2.00 -8.54
C THR A 51 -0.41 2.94 -7.36
N TRP A 52 -0.80 2.36 -6.22
CA TRP A 52 -1.11 3.13 -5.02
C TRP A 52 0.12 3.60 -4.25
N LEU A 53 1.22 2.84 -4.24
CA LEU A 53 2.51 3.31 -3.72
C LEU A 53 3.05 4.50 -4.53
N ALA A 54 2.93 4.48 -5.85
CA ALA A 54 3.32 5.60 -6.70
C ALA A 54 2.45 6.85 -6.43
N ARG A 55 1.15 6.66 -6.14
CA ARG A 55 0.27 7.75 -5.69
C ARG A 55 0.71 8.28 -4.32
N ALA A 56 0.99 7.40 -3.36
CA ALA A 56 1.51 7.75 -2.04
C ALA A 56 2.81 8.57 -2.12
N TYR A 57 3.65 8.27 -3.11
CA TYR A 57 4.88 9.02 -3.37
C TYR A 57 4.58 10.43 -3.89
N ARG A 58 3.67 10.56 -4.87
CA ARG A 58 3.26 11.86 -5.42
C ARG A 58 2.61 12.77 -4.37
N GLU A 59 1.80 12.22 -3.48
CA GLU A 59 1.19 12.97 -2.37
C GLU A 59 2.15 13.25 -1.21
N ARG A 60 3.42 12.78 -1.29
CA ARG A 60 4.43 12.89 -0.23
C ARG A 60 3.95 12.31 1.10
N SER A 61 3.32 11.14 1.06
CA SER A 61 2.83 10.46 2.25
C SER A 61 3.97 10.17 3.21
N SER A 62 3.88 10.69 4.43
CA SER A 62 4.89 10.46 5.49
C SER A 62 5.01 8.98 5.87
N TRP A 63 3.97 8.17 5.61
CA TRP A 63 3.97 6.75 5.92
C TRP A 63 4.93 5.91 5.07
N LEU A 64 5.28 6.38 3.87
CA LEU A 64 6.19 5.64 2.99
C LEU A 64 7.57 5.41 3.61
N VAL A 65 8.01 6.26 4.55
CA VAL A 65 9.33 6.13 5.18
C VAL A 65 9.48 4.81 5.95
N TRP A 66 8.37 4.23 6.42
CA TRP A 66 8.36 2.99 7.16
C TRP A 66 8.44 1.74 6.28
N MET A 67 8.14 1.88 4.99
CA MET A 67 8.00 0.77 4.05
C MET A 67 9.25 -0.12 3.97
N LYS A 68 10.46 0.45 4.15
CA LYS A 68 11.73 -0.31 4.19
C LYS A 68 11.79 -1.30 5.36
N PHE A 69 11.13 -1.00 6.47
CA PHE A 69 11.26 -1.73 7.74
C PHE A 69 10.07 -2.64 8.03
N GLU A 70 8.95 -2.49 7.32
CA GLU A 70 7.75 -3.27 7.59
C GLU A 70 7.79 -4.65 6.91
N PRO A 71 7.66 -5.76 7.67
CA PRO A 71 7.70 -7.13 7.12
C PRO A 71 6.61 -7.40 6.08
N ARG A 72 5.52 -6.63 6.09
CA ARG A 72 4.42 -6.79 5.12
C ARG A 72 4.88 -6.61 3.67
N PHE A 73 5.96 -5.87 3.42
CA PHE A 73 6.50 -5.64 2.08
C PHE A 73 7.59 -6.64 1.66
N ASP A 74 7.89 -7.66 2.47
CA ASP A 74 8.98 -8.60 2.21
C ASP A 74 8.85 -9.30 0.86
N TRP A 75 7.61 -9.61 0.45
CA TRP A 75 7.35 -10.30 -0.81
C TRP A 75 7.57 -9.43 -2.06
N ILE A 76 7.58 -8.09 -1.93
CA ILE A 76 7.94 -7.16 -3.02
C ILE A 76 9.30 -6.49 -2.82
N ARG A 77 10.04 -6.84 -1.76
CA ARG A 77 11.26 -6.13 -1.36
C ARG A 77 12.35 -6.17 -2.44
N SER A 78 12.43 -7.28 -3.19
CA SER A 78 13.35 -7.47 -4.31
C SER A 78 12.80 -6.97 -5.65
N ASP A 79 11.56 -6.47 -5.71
CA ASP A 79 10.98 -6.00 -6.97
C ASP A 79 11.68 -4.70 -7.42
N PRO A 80 12.11 -4.58 -8.69
CA PRO A 80 12.77 -3.39 -9.21
C PRO A 80 11.96 -2.10 -9.02
N ARG A 81 10.62 -2.17 -9.05
CA ARG A 81 9.73 -1.01 -8.82
C ARG A 81 9.76 -0.57 -7.36
N PHE A 82 9.87 -1.52 -6.43
CA PHE A 82 10.02 -1.23 -5.00
C PHE A 82 11.38 -0.60 -4.70
N VAL A 83 12.45 -1.17 -5.23
CA VAL A 83 13.82 -0.64 -5.12
C VAL A 83 13.90 0.77 -5.72
N SER A 84 13.31 0.98 -6.89
CA SER A 84 13.24 2.30 -7.54
C SER A 84 12.49 3.32 -6.68
N LEU A 85 11.38 2.92 -6.05
CA LEU A 85 10.64 3.79 -5.12
C LEU A 85 11.49 4.18 -3.90
N LEU A 86 12.18 3.23 -3.28
CA LEU A 86 13.09 3.53 -2.16
C LEU A 86 14.25 4.46 -2.57
N ASN A 87 14.85 4.23 -3.74
CA ASN A 87 15.90 5.10 -4.28
C ASN A 87 15.41 6.55 -4.45
N ARG A 88 14.22 6.75 -5.04
CA ARG A 88 13.62 8.08 -5.21
C ARG A 88 13.35 8.78 -3.88
N MET A 89 13.09 8.00 -2.83
CA MET A 89 12.93 8.49 -1.47
C MET A 89 14.25 8.66 -0.69
N LYS A 90 15.39 8.30 -1.27
CA LYS A 90 16.71 8.23 -0.61
C LYS A 90 16.74 7.30 0.59
N LEU A 91 16.05 6.16 0.48
CA LEU A 91 15.97 5.13 1.50
C LEU A 91 16.68 3.83 1.13
N ALA A 92 17.25 3.69 -0.08
CA ALA A 92 17.97 2.49 -0.45
C ALA A 92 19.27 2.34 0.37
#